data_AF-A0AA88WG09-F1
#
_entry.id   AF-A0AA88WG09-F1
#
_cell.length_a   1.000
_cell.length_b   1.000
_cell.length_c   1.000
_cell.angle_alpha   90.00
_cell.angle_beta   90.00
_cell.angle_gamma   90.00
#
_symmetry.space_group_name_H-M   'P 1'
#
loop_
_entity.id
_entity.type
_entity.pdbx_description
1 polymer ?
#
loop_
_entity_poly.entity_id
_entity_poly.type
_entity_poly.pdbx_seq_one_letter_code
_entity_poly.pdbx_strand_id
1 'polypeptide(L)'
;MEKKVEGLDCKFVEGLYILKPSILLLNEVDSSDAIPRWPWLVFLGGAMVCLICSSISHLLACHSQRFNYFFWRLDYVGISIMIVCSFFAPIYYAFSCHPYSRILYLSTISLLGILVIITLLAPALSTPRFRSYRAFIFLAMGFSGVIPAGHAVALHWGDPQILISLGYEIAMGLFYAIGAAFYVKRVPERWKPGAFDIAGHSHQIFHVFVIAGALAHSAATLVVMDWRQGSPAC
;
A
#
# COMPACT_ATOMS: atom_id res chain seq x y z
N MET A 1 -18.24 -19.28 -51.23
CA MET A 1 -16.87 -18.76 -51.13
C MET A 1 -16.99 -17.36 -50.56
N GLU A 2 -16.74 -17.21 -49.25
CA GLU A 2 -16.09 -16.06 -48.60
C GLU A 2 -16.24 -16.27 -47.09
N LYS A 3 -15.14 -16.63 -46.41
CA LYS A 3 -15.04 -16.58 -44.96
C LYS A 3 -14.81 -15.11 -44.59
N LYS A 4 -15.66 -14.51 -43.76
CA LYS A 4 -15.33 -13.26 -43.07
C LYS A 4 -14.85 -13.58 -41.66
N VAL A 5 -13.52 -13.66 -41.54
CA VAL A 5 -12.77 -13.43 -40.31
C VAL A 5 -12.86 -11.94 -40.04
N GLU A 6 -13.26 -11.51 -38.85
CA GLU A 6 -12.84 -10.27 -38.18
C GLU A 6 -13.71 -10.01 -36.94
N GLY A 7 -13.07 -9.70 -35.81
CA GLY A 7 -13.76 -9.25 -34.60
C GLY A 7 -13.16 -9.71 -33.28
N LEU A 8 -11.84 -9.79 -33.16
CA LEU A 8 -11.16 -10.00 -31.87
C LEU A 8 -10.02 -8.99 -31.68
N ASP A 9 -10.33 -7.69 -31.84
CA ASP A 9 -9.38 -6.62 -31.51
C ASP A 9 -10.08 -5.33 -31.05
N CYS A 10 -11.02 -5.46 -30.10
CA CYS A 10 -11.76 -4.30 -29.57
C CYS A 10 -11.89 -4.37 -28.04
N LYS A 11 -10.78 -4.69 -27.35
CA LYS A 11 -10.66 -4.49 -25.89
C LYS A 11 -9.35 -3.82 -25.47
N PHE A 12 -8.35 -3.75 -26.34
CA PHE A 12 -7.09 -3.07 -26.04
C PHE A 12 -7.13 -1.56 -26.36
N VAL A 13 -8.01 -1.14 -27.27
CA VAL A 13 -8.14 0.26 -27.70
C VAL A 13 -8.91 1.12 -26.70
N GLU A 14 -9.84 0.55 -25.91
CA GLU A 14 -10.59 1.28 -24.88
C GLU A 14 -9.70 1.85 -23.76
N GLY A 15 -8.59 1.20 -23.43
CA GLY A 15 -7.66 1.69 -22.40
C GLY A 15 -6.93 2.98 -22.80
N LEU A 16 -6.70 3.20 -24.09
CA LEU A 16 -5.99 4.39 -24.59
C LEU A 16 -6.91 5.61 -24.74
N TYR A 17 -8.21 5.38 -24.95
CA TYR A 17 -9.23 6.44 -24.94
C TYR A 17 -9.62 6.90 -23.54
N ILE A 18 -9.27 6.16 -22.48
CA ILE A 18 -9.43 6.61 -21.09
C ILE A 18 -8.32 7.58 -20.67
N LEU A 19 -7.14 7.51 -21.27
CA LEU A 19 -5.98 8.33 -20.89
C LEU A 19 -6.03 9.76 -21.46
N LYS A 20 -6.64 9.94 -22.63
CA LYS A 20 -6.73 11.23 -23.34
C LYS A 20 -7.72 12.25 -22.73
N PRO A 21 -8.91 11.87 -22.25
CA PRO A 21 -9.80 12.79 -21.55
C PRO A 21 -9.20 13.25 -20.23
N SER A 22 -8.36 12.44 -19.57
CA SER A 22 -7.81 12.76 -18.26
C SER A 22 -6.91 13.99 -18.25
N ILE A 23 -6.14 14.27 -19.31
CA ILE A 23 -5.24 15.43 -19.32
C ILE A 23 -5.99 16.73 -19.67
N LEU A 24 -7.06 16.65 -20.47
CA LEU A 24 -7.83 17.82 -20.90
C LEU A 24 -8.92 18.20 -19.88
N LEU A 25 -9.51 17.22 -19.16
CA LEU A 25 -10.38 17.46 -18.00
C LEU A 25 -9.64 18.02 -16.78
N LEU A 26 -8.32 17.86 -16.69
CA LEU A 26 -7.53 18.43 -15.58
C LEU A 26 -7.35 19.94 -15.68
N ASN A 27 -7.56 20.54 -16.86
CA ASN A 27 -7.43 21.99 -17.05
C ASN A 27 -8.76 22.76 -17.03
N GLU A 28 -9.91 22.08 -17.09
CA GLU A 28 -11.23 22.73 -17.12
C GLU A 28 -11.97 22.69 -15.76
N VAL A 29 -11.47 21.93 -14.78
CA VAL A 29 -12.07 21.77 -13.44
C VAL A 29 -11.19 22.42 -12.37
N ASP A 30 -10.97 23.73 -12.52
CA ASP A 30 -10.49 24.60 -11.46
C ASP A 30 -11.37 25.85 -11.52
N SER A 31 -12.29 26.14 -10.59
CA SER A 31 -11.92 26.55 -9.23
C SER A 31 -13.20 26.89 -8.44
N SER A 32 -13.65 26.00 -7.54
CA SER A 32 -14.44 26.37 -6.34
C SER A 32 -14.62 25.22 -5.34
N ASP A 33 -14.69 23.95 -5.78
CA ASP A 33 -15.02 22.81 -4.89
C ASP A 33 -14.08 21.58 -5.01
N ALA A 34 -12.82 21.77 -5.40
CA ALA A 34 -11.88 20.65 -5.54
C ALA A 34 -11.26 20.24 -4.20
N ILE A 35 -11.51 19.00 -3.75
CA ILE A 35 -10.89 18.45 -2.54
C ILE A 35 -9.36 18.30 -2.69
N PRO A 36 -8.56 18.52 -1.62
CA PRO A 36 -7.11 18.43 -1.71
C PRO A 36 -6.62 17.02 -2.10
N ARG A 37 -5.78 16.94 -3.15
CA ARG A 37 -5.22 15.67 -3.66
C ARG A 37 -3.88 15.28 -3.06
N TRP A 38 -3.26 16.17 -2.27
CA TRP A 38 -1.96 15.90 -1.64
C TRP A 38 -1.94 14.62 -0.77
N PRO A 39 -2.98 14.22 -0.01
CA PRO A 39 -2.94 13.00 0.80
C PRO A 39 -2.75 11.75 -0.04
N TRP A 40 -3.40 11.72 -1.21
CA TRP A 40 -3.26 10.67 -2.20
C TRP A 40 -1.84 10.61 -2.79
N LEU A 41 -1.27 11.78 -3.11
CA LEU A 41 0.12 11.87 -3.59
C LEU A 41 1.14 11.42 -2.54
N VAL A 42 0.88 11.66 -1.25
CA VAL A 42 1.73 11.17 -0.15
C VAL A 42 1.75 9.64 -0.13
N PHE A 43 0.60 8.98 -0.27
CA PHE A 43 0.54 7.53 -0.38
C PHE A 43 1.33 7.02 -1.60
N LEU A 44 1.10 7.60 -2.78
CA LEU A 44 1.81 7.20 -4.00
C LEU A 44 3.33 7.38 -3.87
N GLY A 45 3.77 8.53 -3.34
CA GLY A 45 5.17 8.79 -3.06
C GLY A 45 5.78 7.77 -2.09
N GLY A 46 5.07 7.45 -1.00
CA GLY A 46 5.50 6.43 -0.05
C GLY A 46 5.61 5.02 -0.67
N ALA A 47 4.65 4.63 -1.51
CA ALA A 47 4.69 3.37 -2.24
C ALA A 47 5.88 3.33 -3.22
N MET A 48 6.11 4.40 -3.98
CA MET A 48 7.27 4.51 -4.88
C MET A 48 8.58 4.40 -4.12
N VAL A 49 8.74 5.12 -3.00
CA VAL A 49 9.94 5.04 -2.15
C VAL A 49 10.16 3.61 -1.68
N CYS A 50 9.13 2.92 -1.21
CA CYS A 50 9.24 1.53 -0.78
C CYS A 50 9.73 0.61 -1.90
N LEU A 51 9.10 0.68 -3.09
CA LEU A 51 9.47 -0.17 -4.23
C LEU A 51 10.88 0.13 -4.75
N ILE A 52 11.29 1.40 -4.77
CA ILE A 52 12.65 1.82 -5.15
C ILE A 52 13.67 1.30 -4.13
N CYS A 53 13.43 1.54 -2.83
CA CYS A 53 14.27 1.04 -1.75
C CYS A 53 14.42 -0.48 -1.85
N SER A 54 13.33 -1.20 -2.10
CA SER A 54 13.36 -2.66 -2.23
C SER A 54 14.16 -3.12 -3.44
N SER A 55 13.92 -2.50 -4.61
CA SER A 55 14.60 -2.84 -5.86
C SER A 55 16.11 -2.61 -5.77
N ILE A 56 16.52 -1.42 -5.26
CA ILE A 56 17.92 -1.08 -5.05
C ILE A 56 18.57 -2.06 -4.06
N SER A 57 17.85 -2.40 -2.99
CA SER A 57 18.39 -3.29 -1.96
C SER A 57 18.63 -4.69 -2.49
N HIS A 58 17.68 -5.24 -3.25
CA HIS A 58 17.83 -6.54 -3.88
C HIS A 58 18.93 -6.57 -4.95
N LEU A 59 19.12 -5.46 -5.68
CA LEU A 59 20.15 -5.35 -6.71
C LEU A 59 21.56 -5.23 -6.11
N LEU A 60 21.73 -4.46 -5.03
CA LEU A 60 23.05 -4.05 -4.52
C LEU A 60 23.49 -4.78 -3.25
N ALA A 61 22.63 -5.57 -2.60
CA ALA A 61 22.96 -6.28 -1.36
C ALA A 61 24.06 -7.34 -1.51
N CYS A 62 24.42 -7.76 -2.74
CA CYS A 62 25.51 -8.73 -2.98
C CYS A 62 26.91 -8.11 -2.96
N HIS A 63 27.03 -6.78 -2.97
CA HIS A 63 28.32 -6.11 -3.19
C HIS A 63 29.35 -6.32 -2.07
N SER A 64 28.96 -6.14 -0.80
CA SER A 64 29.82 -6.43 0.35
C SER A 64 28.99 -6.65 1.60
N GLN A 65 29.57 -7.23 2.66
CA GLN A 65 28.86 -7.44 3.92
C GLN A 65 28.34 -6.13 4.53
N ARG A 66 29.11 -5.03 4.45
CA ARG A 66 28.67 -3.71 4.95
C ARG A 66 27.49 -3.16 4.13
N PHE A 67 27.56 -3.26 2.80
CA PHE A 67 26.47 -2.82 1.93
C PHE A 67 25.23 -3.69 2.09
N ASN A 68 25.39 -5.01 2.27
CA ASN A 68 24.29 -5.92 2.55
C ASN A 68 23.45 -5.45 3.75
N TYR A 69 24.07 -5.16 4.89
CA TYR A 69 23.35 -4.66 6.06
C TYR A 69 22.69 -3.30 5.82
N PHE A 70 23.35 -2.39 5.10
CA PHE A 70 22.79 -1.08 4.79
C PHE A 70 21.54 -1.18 3.91
N PHE A 71 21.61 -1.96 2.83
CA PHE A 71 20.52 -2.13 1.89
C PHE A 71 19.32 -2.86 2.51
N TRP A 72 19.52 -3.94 3.26
CA TRP A 72 18.38 -4.58 3.95
C TRP A 72 17.69 -3.66 4.96
N ARG A 73 18.44 -2.75 5.61
CA ARG A 73 17.85 -1.72 6.48
C ARG A 73 17.08 -0.67 5.68
N LEU A 74 17.60 -0.28 4.51
CA LEU A 74 16.92 0.64 3.59
C LEU A 74 15.57 0.07 3.13
N ASP A 75 15.52 -1.22 2.81
CA ASP A 75 14.28 -1.93 2.48
C ASP A 75 13.25 -1.88 3.64
N TYR A 76 13.71 -2.09 4.88
CA TYR A 76 12.84 -1.99 6.07
C TYR A 76 12.31 -0.58 6.32
N VAL A 77 13.15 0.44 6.06
CA VAL A 77 12.72 1.84 6.10
C VAL A 77 11.66 2.11 5.02
N GLY A 78 11.86 1.59 3.80
CA GLY A 78 10.88 1.68 2.72
C GLY A 78 9.50 1.15 3.11
N ILE A 79 9.44 -0.07 3.67
CA ILE A 79 8.18 -0.67 4.14
C ILE A 79 7.52 0.22 5.21
N SER A 80 8.32 0.72 6.16
CA SER A 80 7.80 1.60 7.22
C SER A 80 7.20 2.89 6.66
N ILE A 81 7.88 3.53 5.72
CA ILE A 81 7.42 4.76 5.06
C ILE A 81 6.11 4.50 4.31
N MET A 82 6.02 3.40 3.54
CA MET A 82 4.80 3.05 2.82
C MET A 82 3.61 2.88 3.77
N ILE A 83 3.77 2.18 4.91
CA ILE A 83 2.70 2.01 5.90
C ILE A 83 2.29 3.36 6.50
N VAL A 84 3.25 4.24 6.86
CA VAL A 84 2.88 5.58 7.37
C VAL A 84 2.10 6.36 6.32
N CYS A 85 2.62 6.44 5.10
CA CYS A 85 2.02 7.24 4.03
C CYS A 85 0.64 6.72 3.60
N SER A 86 0.40 5.41 3.64
CA SER A 86 -0.92 4.84 3.28
C SER A 86 -2.03 5.27 4.23
N PHE A 87 -1.71 5.66 5.46
CA PHE A 87 -2.73 6.12 6.41
C PHE A 87 -3.20 7.55 6.12
N PHE A 88 -2.45 8.35 5.35
CA PHE A 88 -2.75 9.77 5.15
C PHE A 88 -4.05 10.00 4.37
N ALA A 89 -4.19 9.38 3.20
CA ALA A 89 -5.37 9.53 2.35
C ALA A 89 -6.68 9.11 3.04
N PRO A 90 -6.84 7.86 3.53
CA PRO A 90 -8.12 7.41 4.09
C PRO A 90 -8.49 8.20 5.35
N ILE A 91 -7.54 8.52 6.23
CA ILE A 91 -7.82 9.29 7.44
C ILE A 91 -8.16 10.74 7.09
N TYR A 92 -7.44 11.36 6.16
CA TYR A 92 -7.71 12.75 5.79
C TYR A 92 -9.12 12.92 5.21
N TYR A 93 -9.52 12.03 4.30
CA TYR A 93 -10.83 12.10 3.66
C TYR A 93 -11.96 11.67 4.61
N ALA A 94 -11.84 10.55 5.31
CA ALA A 94 -12.89 10.07 6.22
C ALA A 94 -13.13 10.99 7.44
N PHE A 95 -12.08 11.64 7.95
CA PHE A 95 -12.15 12.52 9.12
C PHE A 95 -12.02 14.01 8.75
N SER A 96 -12.40 14.41 7.53
CA SER A 96 -12.31 15.80 7.10
C SER A 96 -13.05 16.79 8.03
N CYS A 97 -14.23 16.40 8.53
CA CYS A 97 -15.06 17.18 9.46
C CYS A 97 -14.66 17.01 10.94
N HIS A 98 -13.71 16.12 11.23
CA HIS A 98 -13.33 15.74 12.60
C HIS A 98 -11.83 15.97 12.81
N PRO A 99 -11.39 17.24 12.93
CA PRO A 99 -9.97 17.60 12.92
C PRO A 99 -9.18 16.96 14.07
N TYR A 100 -9.79 16.81 15.25
CA TYR A 100 -9.14 16.17 16.41
C TYR A 100 -8.81 14.70 16.15
N SER A 101 -9.77 13.92 15.65
CA SER A 101 -9.56 12.50 15.31
C SER A 101 -8.54 12.35 14.18
N ARG A 102 -8.61 13.21 13.16
CA ARG A 102 -7.64 13.24 12.05
C ARG A 102 -6.21 13.45 12.56
N ILE A 103 -5.99 14.48 13.38
CA ILE A 103 -4.65 14.79 13.94
C ILE A 103 -4.17 13.66 14.85
N LEU A 104 -5.05 13.12 15.70
CA LEU A 104 -4.72 12.02 16.61
C LEU A 104 -4.22 10.79 15.85
N TYR A 105 -4.95 10.34 14.83
CA TYR A 105 -4.55 9.14 14.10
C TYR A 105 -3.30 9.35 13.23
N LEU A 106 -3.19 10.50 12.55
CA LEU A 106 -2.01 10.80 11.71
C LEU A 106 -0.74 10.98 12.55
N SER A 107 -0.83 11.64 13.71
CA SER A 107 0.31 11.75 14.64
C SER A 107 0.69 10.39 15.21
N THR A 108 -0.30 9.57 15.60
CA THR A 108 -0.06 8.22 16.15
C THR A 108 0.66 7.32 15.15
N ILE A 109 0.18 7.22 13.90
CA ILE A 109 0.85 6.36 12.90
C ILE A 109 2.25 6.88 12.54
N SER A 110 2.44 8.20 12.49
CA SER A 110 3.75 8.80 12.22
C SER A 110 4.75 8.48 13.33
N LEU A 111 4.34 8.60 14.61
CA LEU A 111 5.15 8.24 15.76
C LEU A 111 5.47 6.74 15.77
N LEU A 112 4.47 5.88 15.54
CA LEU A 112 4.68 4.43 15.43
C LEU A 112 5.69 4.10 14.32
N GLY A 113 5.58 4.74 13.15
CA GLY A 113 6.52 4.55 12.05
C GLY A 113 7.94 4.93 12.39
N ILE A 114 8.14 6.06 13.09
CA ILE A 114 9.46 6.48 13.57
C ILE A 114 10.04 5.44 14.54
N LEU A 115 9.24 4.96 15.50
CA LEU A 115 9.67 3.95 16.47
C LEU A 115 10.04 2.63 15.78
N VAL A 116 9.26 2.21 14.77
CA VAL A 116 9.53 1.01 13.97
C VAL A 116 10.83 1.17 13.19
N ILE A 117 11.05 2.31 12.53
CA ILE A 117 12.30 2.61 11.82
C ILE A 117 13.51 2.52 12.77
N ILE A 118 13.45 3.20 13.91
CA ILE A 118 14.54 3.17 14.91
C ILE A 118 14.82 1.74 15.35
N THR A 119 13.77 0.97 15.64
CA THR A 119 13.86 -0.43 16.05
C THR A 119 14.53 -1.30 14.99
N LEU A 120 14.16 -1.13 13.72
CA LEU A 120 14.66 -1.96 12.61
C LEU A 120 16.04 -1.56 12.10
N LEU A 121 16.48 -0.32 12.38
CA LEU A 121 17.86 0.11 12.14
C LEU A 121 18.85 -0.50 13.15
N ALA A 122 18.38 -1.05 14.27
CA ALA A 122 19.23 -1.72 15.25
C ALA A 122 19.88 -2.99 14.66
N PRO A 123 21.22 -3.13 14.70
CA PRO A 123 21.92 -4.25 14.07
C PRO A 123 21.42 -5.64 14.51
N ALA A 124 21.12 -5.81 15.80
CA ALA A 124 20.65 -7.07 16.36
C ALA A 124 19.34 -7.56 15.71
N LEU A 125 18.41 -6.63 15.45
CA LEU A 125 17.05 -6.91 14.95
C LEU A 125 16.99 -7.07 13.42
N SER A 126 18.04 -6.62 12.72
CA SER A 126 18.20 -6.82 11.28
C SER A 126 18.64 -8.25 10.89
N THR A 127 19.02 -9.09 11.85
CA THR A 127 19.51 -10.45 11.56
C THR A 127 18.39 -11.39 11.07
N PRO A 128 18.71 -12.45 10.29
CA PRO A 128 17.70 -13.40 9.79
C PRO A 128 16.87 -14.08 10.88
N ARG A 129 17.42 -14.22 12.09
CA ARG A 129 16.74 -14.82 13.26
C ARG A 129 15.48 -14.06 13.67
N PHE A 130 15.46 -12.73 13.52
CA PHE A 130 14.33 -11.87 13.91
C PHE A 130 13.32 -11.66 12.78
N ARG A 131 13.31 -12.51 11.75
CA ARG A 131 12.35 -12.37 10.63
C ARG A 131 10.90 -12.28 11.09
N SER A 132 10.47 -13.22 11.93
CA SER A 132 9.10 -13.28 12.44
C SER A 132 8.75 -12.03 13.25
N TYR A 133 9.71 -11.53 14.04
CA TYR A 133 9.54 -10.30 14.82
C TYR A 133 9.34 -9.08 13.93
N ARG A 134 10.13 -8.94 12.84
CA ARG A 134 9.94 -7.85 11.87
C ARG A 134 8.58 -7.91 11.18
N ALA A 135 8.19 -9.10 10.70
CA ALA A 135 6.88 -9.29 10.07
C ALA A 135 5.74 -8.94 11.03
N PHE A 136 5.86 -9.34 12.31
CA PHE A 136 4.89 -9.01 13.34
C PHE A 136 4.79 -7.49 13.58
N ILE A 137 5.93 -6.78 13.70
CA ILE A 137 5.90 -5.32 13.90
C ILE A 137 5.23 -4.60 12.73
N PHE A 138 5.57 -4.95 11.49
CA PHE A 138 4.96 -4.35 10.31
C PHE A 138 3.45 -4.63 10.24
N LEU A 139 3.04 -5.88 10.50
CA LEU A 139 1.62 -6.23 10.54
C LEU A 139 0.90 -5.51 11.67
N ALA A 140 1.48 -5.42 12.87
CA ALA A 140 0.87 -4.72 14.00
C ALA A 140 0.70 -3.22 13.69
N MET A 141 1.70 -2.60 13.07
CA MET A 141 1.63 -1.23 12.61
C MET A 141 0.53 -1.03 11.56
N GLY A 142 0.44 -1.90 10.55
CA GLY A 142 -0.61 -1.85 9.53
C GLY A 142 -2.02 -2.11 10.11
N PHE A 143 -2.17 -3.12 10.96
CA PHE A 143 -3.45 -3.47 11.59
C PHE A 143 -3.91 -2.47 12.65
N SER A 144 -3.05 -1.55 13.11
CA SER A 144 -3.50 -0.41 13.90
C SER A 144 -4.58 0.42 13.16
N GLY A 145 -4.62 0.35 11.82
CA GLY A 145 -5.63 0.95 10.96
C GLY A 145 -7.06 0.42 11.15
N VAL A 146 -7.24 -0.74 11.79
CA VAL A 146 -8.58 -1.26 12.12
C VAL A 146 -9.34 -0.29 13.03
N ILE A 147 -8.64 0.40 13.93
CA ILE A 147 -9.23 1.36 14.87
C ILE A 147 -9.82 2.58 14.12
N PRO A 148 -9.06 3.35 13.32
CA PRO A 148 -9.63 4.45 12.56
C PRO A 148 -10.65 3.99 11.51
N ALA A 149 -10.49 2.81 10.91
CA ALA A 149 -11.49 2.27 9.97
C ALA A 149 -12.83 2.01 10.67
N GLY A 150 -12.83 1.35 11.83
CA GLY A 150 -14.04 1.12 12.63
C GLY A 150 -14.68 2.43 13.10
N HIS A 151 -13.87 3.41 13.50
CA HIS A 151 -14.37 4.74 13.87
C HIS A 151 -15.00 5.47 12.67
N ALA A 152 -14.38 5.41 11.48
CA ALA A 152 -14.94 6.01 10.27
C ALA A 152 -16.30 5.39 9.90
N VAL A 153 -16.44 4.07 10.00
CA VAL A 153 -17.72 3.36 9.78
C VAL A 153 -18.77 3.78 10.81
N ALA A 154 -18.38 3.98 12.07
CA ALA A 154 -19.30 4.44 13.11
C ALA A 154 -19.79 5.88 12.87
N LEU A 155 -18.92 6.76 12.37
CA LEU A 155 -19.28 8.15 12.06
C LEU A 155 -20.19 8.26 10.83
N HIS A 156 -19.92 7.45 9.79
CA HIS A 156 -20.60 7.51 8.51
C HIS A 156 -21.51 6.29 8.31
N TRP A 157 -22.24 5.94 9.37
CA TRP A 157 -23.04 4.72 9.41
C TRP A 157 -24.10 4.72 8.30
N GLY A 158 -24.14 3.63 7.54
CA GLY A 158 -25.11 3.45 6.45
C GLY A 158 -24.66 3.99 5.10
N ASP A 159 -23.47 4.62 4.99
CA ASP A 159 -22.93 5.07 3.72
C ASP A 159 -22.32 3.89 2.92
N PRO A 160 -22.85 3.57 1.72
CA PRO A 160 -22.37 2.43 0.94
C PRO A 160 -20.93 2.61 0.44
N GLN A 161 -20.48 3.83 0.14
CA GLN A 161 -19.12 4.05 -0.37
C GLN A 161 -18.08 3.84 0.73
N ILE A 162 -18.38 4.21 1.98
CA ILE A 162 -17.54 3.90 3.14
C ILE A 162 -17.42 2.39 3.36
N LEU A 163 -18.53 1.64 3.22
CA LEU A 163 -18.50 0.18 3.33
C LEU A 163 -17.74 -0.50 2.18
N ILE A 164 -17.86 0.02 0.95
CA ILE A 164 -17.07 -0.46 -0.20
C ILE A 164 -15.58 -0.21 0.03
N SER A 165 -15.21 1.00 0.48
CA SER A 165 -13.84 1.35 0.84
C SER A 165 -13.29 0.41 1.92
N LEU A 166 -14.07 0.16 2.98
CA LEU A 166 -13.73 -0.82 4.02
C LEU A 166 -13.50 -2.23 3.44
N GLY A 167 -14.33 -2.68 2.49
CA GLY A 167 -14.15 -3.97 1.81
C GLY A 167 -12.80 -4.09 1.12
N TYR A 168 -12.36 -3.03 0.43
CA TYR A 168 -11.02 -2.96 -0.16
C TYR A 168 -9.90 -2.91 0.89
N GLU A 169 -10.08 -2.21 2.01
CA GLU A 169 -9.11 -2.21 3.13
C GLU A 169 -8.99 -3.60 3.79
N ILE A 170 -10.11 -4.33 3.92
CA ILE A 170 -10.09 -5.73 4.39
C ILE A 170 -9.32 -6.60 3.41
N ALA A 171 -9.56 -6.45 2.10
CA ALA A 171 -8.82 -7.17 1.07
C ALA A 171 -7.31 -6.87 1.13
N MET A 172 -6.93 -5.60 1.28
CA MET A 172 -5.54 -5.18 1.51
C MET A 172 -4.95 -5.90 2.75
N GLY A 173 -5.66 -5.85 3.89
CA GLY A 173 -5.22 -6.51 5.13
C GLY A 173 -5.00 -8.01 4.96
N LEU A 174 -5.88 -8.69 4.22
CA LEU A 174 -5.74 -10.10 3.88
C LEU A 174 -4.51 -10.36 2.98
N PHE A 175 -4.30 -9.55 1.94
CA PHE A 175 -3.12 -9.68 1.09
C PHE A 175 -1.82 -9.53 1.88
N TYR A 176 -1.72 -8.52 2.75
CA TYR A 176 -0.53 -8.36 3.59
C TYR A 176 -0.34 -9.50 4.60
N ALA A 177 -1.41 -9.97 5.24
CA ALA A 177 -1.33 -11.10 6.16
C ALA A 177 -0.87 -12.39 5.48
N ILE A 178 -1.44 -12.70 4.31
CA ILE A 178 -1.09 -13.88 3.51
C ILE A 178 0.36 -13.77 3.02
N GLY A 179 0.74 -12.62 2.45
CA GLY A 179 2.11 -12.37 2.03
C GLY A 179 3.11 -12.55 3.17
N ALA A 180 2.85 -11.95 4.33
CA ALA A 180 3.69 -12.08 5.52
C ALA A 180 3.78 -13.55 6.00
N ALA A 181 2.70 -14.31 5.90
CA ALA A 181 2.71 -15.74 6.21
C ALA A 181 3.64 -16.52 5.28
N PHE A 182 3.63 -16.26 3.97
CA PHE A 182 4.60 -16.84 3.03
C PHE A 182 6.03 -16.46 3.40
N TYR A 183 6.31 -15.17 3.61
CA TYR A 183 7.62 -14.65 3.99
C TYR A 183 8.19 -15.31 5.26
N VAL A 184 7.38 -15.49 6.30
CA VAL A 184 7.80 -16.12 7.56
C VAL A 184 7.95 -17.63 7.40
N LYS A 185 7.00 -18.30 6.74
CA LYS A 185 6.99 -19.77 6.60
C LYS A 185 7.95 -20.30 5.54
N ARG A 186 8.51 -19.46 4.66
CA ARG A 186 9.42 -19.89 3.59
C ARG A 186 8.84 -21.01 2.71
N VAL A 187 7.56 -20.91 2.40
CA VAL A 187 6.87 -21.85 1.51
C VAL A 187 6.78 -21.21 0.12
N PRO A 188 7.04 -21.93 -0.98
CA PRO A 188 7.24 -23.38 -1.08
C PRO A 188 8.69 -23.88 -0.96
N GLU A 189 9.69 -23.01 -0.87
CA GLU A 189 11.11 -23.43 -0.91
C GLU A 189 11.54 -24.32 0.27
N ARG A 190 10.84 -24.24 1.40
CA ARG A 190 11.00 -25.16 2.55
C ARG A 190 10.60 -26.60 2.20
N TRP A 191 9.62 -26.78 1.31
CA TRP A 191 9.10 -28.11 0.96
C TRP A 191 9.96 -28.83 -0.08
N LYS A 192 10.55 -28.07 -1.01
CA LYS A 192 11.44 -28.63 -2.03
C LYS A 192 12.67 -27.71 -2.23
N PRO A 193 13.70 -27.85 -1.38
CA PRO A 193 14.94 -27.10 -1.51
C PRO A 193 15.56 -27.28 -2.91
N GLY A 194 16.05 -26.22 -3.54
CA GLY A 194 16.64 -26.24 -4.88
C GLY A 194 15.66 -26.07 -6.03
N ALA A 195 14.35 -26.29 -5.83
CA ALA A 195 13.36 -26.19 -6.91
C ALA A 195 12.86 -24.77 -7.18
N PHE A 196 13.01 -23.88 -6.21
CA PHE A 196 12.47 -22.51 -6.24
C PHE A 196 13.57 -21.44 -6.14
N ASP A 197 14.81 -21.78 -6.51
CA ASP A 197 15.97 -20.90 -6.30
C ASP A 197 15.94 -19.64 -7.18
N ILE A 198 15.35 -19.72 -8.38
CA ILE A 198 15.25 -18.60 -9.33
C ILE A 198 13.87 -17.94 -9.29
N ALA A 199 12.80 -18.73 -9.24
CA ALA A 199 11.43 -18.26 -9.35
C ALA A 199 10.49 -18.99 -8.39
N GLY A 200 9.49 -18.27 -7.87
CA GLY A 200 8.40 -18.83 -7.05
C GLY A 200 8.75 -19.08 -5.58
N HIS A 201 9.90 -18.60 -5.09
CA HIS A 201 10.19 -18.65 -3.66
C HIS A 201 9.33 -17.65 -2.86
N SER A 202 9.16 -17.91 -1.57
CA SER A 202 8.28 -17.15 -0.67
C SER A 202 8.45 -15.64 -0.73
N HIS A 203 9.69 -15.15 -0.86
CA HIS A 203 9.98 -13.72 -0.91
C HIS A 203 9.49 -13.05 -2.21
N GLN A 204 9.50 -13.73 -3.35
CA GLN A 204 8.87 -13.22 -4.58
C GLN A 204 7.34 -13.21 -4.43
N ILE A 205 6.77 -14.27 -3.85
CA ILE A 205 5.34 -14.34 -3.57
C ILE A 205 4.92 -13.20 -2.64
N PHE A 206 5.71 -12.93 -1.59
CA PHE A 206 5.50 -11.80 -0.68
C PHE A 206 5.42 -10.47 -1.44
N HIS A 207 6.35 -10.18 -2.35
CA HIS A 207 6.33 -8.96 -3.17
C HIS A 207 5.06 -8.85 -4.02
N VAL A 208 4.58 -9.94 -4.61
CA VAL A 208 3.31 -9.95 -5.37
C VAL A 208 2.14 -9.57 -4.46
N PHE A 209 2.07 -10.10 -3.24
CA PHE A 209 1.05 -9.74 -2.26
C PHE A 209 1.18 -8.30 -1.76
N VAL A 210 2.40 -7.76 -1.64
CA VAL A 210 2.61 -6.34 -1.30
C VAL A 210 2.04 -5.43 -2.38
N ILE A 211 2.28 -5.73 -3.66
CA ILE A 211 1.73 -4.97 -4.78
C ILE A 211 0.20 -5.11 -4.83
N ALA A 212 -0.35 -6.32 -4.69
CA ALA A 212 -1.79 -6.54 -4.65
C ALA A 212 -2.46 -5.78 -3.49
N GLY A 213 -1.84 -5.77 -2.30
CA GLY A 213 -2.27 -4.97 -1.17
C GLY A 213 -2.26 -3.47 -1.48
N ALA A 214 -1.18 -2.96 -2.06
CA ALA A 214 -1.08 -1.55 -2.47
C ALA A 214 -2.16 -1.15 -3.48
N LEU A 215 -2.47 -2.03 -4.44
CA LEU A 215 -3.53 -1.81 -5.43
C LEU A 215 -4.93 -1.85 -4.80
N ALA A 216 -5.19 -2.78 -3.88
CA ALA A 216 -6.44 -2.81 -3.13
C ALA A 216 -6.62 -1.55 -2.28
N HIS A 217 -5.57 -1.11 -1.59
CA HIS A 217 -5.57 0.14 -0.84
C HIS A 217 -5.78 1.35 -1.76
N SER A 218 -5.18 1.32 -2.95
CA SER A 218 -5.39 2.35 -3.97
C SER A 218 -6.85 2.45 -4.40
N ALA A 219 -7.54 1.32 -4.56
CA ALA A 219 -8.96 1.31 -4.85
C ALA A 219 -9.78 1.87 -3.66
N ALA A 220 -9.47 1.45 -2.43
CA ALA A 220 -10.16 1.93 -1.22
C ALA A 220 -10.12 3.45 -1.07
N THR A 221 -8.94 4.02 -1.32
CA THR A 221 -8.64 5.45 -1.18
C THR A 221 -9.21 6.29 -2.31
N LEU A 222 -9.26 5.77 -3.54
CA LEU A 222 -10.00 6.42 -4.63
C LEU A 222 -11.50 6.47 -4.32
N VAL A 223 -12.08 5.40 -3.77
CA VAL A 223 -13.49 5.36 -3.36
C VAL A 223 -13.79 6.38 -2.26
N VAL A 224 -12.97 6.45 -1.20
CA VAL A 224 -13.21 7.42 -0.12
C VAL A 224 -12.94 8.88 -0.55
N MET A 225 -12.03 9.09 -1.52
CA MET A 225 -11.78 10.41 -2.10
C MET A 225 -12.99 10.87 -2.92
N ASP A 226 -13.54 10.00 -3.78
CA ASP A 226 -14.77 10.28 -4.55
C ASP A 226 -15.97 10.56 -3.64
N TRP A 227 -16.14 9.73 -2.60
CA TRP A 227 -17.13 9.95 -1.54
C TRP A 227 -17.00 11.32 -0.90
N ARG A 228 -15.77 11.72 -0.55
CA ARG A 228 -15.52 13.01 0.09
C ARG A 228 -15.79 14.19 -0.84
N GLN A 229 -15.58 14.02 -2.15
CA GLN A 229 -15.89 15.03 -3.16
C GLN A 229 -17.40 15.23 -3.32
N GLY A 230 -18.19 14.14 -3.22
CA GLY A 230 -19.66 14.20 -3.26
C GLY A 230 -20.32 14.60 -1.93
N SER A 231 -19.55 14.73 -0.86
CA SER A 231 -20.07 15.02 0.49
C SER A 231 -20.14 16.52 0.79
N PRO A 232 -21.06 16.99 1.66
CA PRO A 232 -21.13 18.38 2.09
C PRO A 232 -19.80 18.89 2.68
N ALA A 233 -19.48 20.14 2.39
CA ALA A 233 -18.33 20.81 2.98
C ALA A 233 -18.43 20.87 4.51
N CYS A 234 -17.26 20.76 5.13
CA CYS A 234 -16.99 20.99 6.53
C CYS A 234 -15.86 22.03 6.56
#